data_AF-A0A9E2Q3W2-F1
#
_entry.id   AF-A0A9E2Q3W2-F1
#
_cell.length_a   1.000
_cell.length_b   1.000
_cell.length_c   1.000
_cell.angle_alpha   90.00
_cell.angle_beta   90.00
_cell.angle_gamma   90.00
#
_symmetry.space_group_name_H-M   'P 1'
#
loop_
_entity.id
_entity.type
_entity.pdbx_description
1 polymer ?
#
loop_
_entity_poly.entity_id
_entity_poly.type
_entity_poly.pdbx_seq_one_letter_code
_entity_poly.pdbx_strand_id
1 'polypeptide(L)'
;VRPVGWVVIAGFVAWFVASPASFLRHGHVVSAVTMFLGIIVVVLLNGFGARHSTSGPTFARLYDAVAAAMSLTLLAAAVVAFTRHAGDHVVIWVEALLILEFTAFWLVQTVELWDVRTRAQLGRGRGAPSAAPAGPDRPPRSRARLNPGARGTRA
;
A
#
# COMPACT_ATOMS: atom_id res chain seq x y z
N VAL A 1 20.57 1.04 -0.69
CA VAL A 1 20.01 -0.29 -1.05
C VAL A 1 20.34 -1.29 0.04
N ARG A 2 19.35 -2.05 0.54
CA ARG A 2 19.58 -3.09 1.56
C ARG A 2 20.47 -4.21 0.97
N PRO A 3 21.21 -4.99 1.79
CA PRO A 3 22.13 -6.04 1.30
C PRO A 3 21.47 -7.02 0.31
N VAL A 4 20.18 -7.28 0.48
CA VAL A 4 19.37 -8.11 -0.44
C VAL A 4 19.44 -7.61 -1.89
N GLY A 5 19.36 -6.30 -2.12
CA GLY A 5 19.40 -5.75 -3.47
C GLY A 5 20.74 -6.02 -4.16
N TRP A 6 21.83 -5.93 -3.41
CA TRP A 6 23.17 -6.25 -3.93
C TRP A 6 23.32 -7.74 -4.23
N VAL A 7 22.76 -8.62 -3.41
CA VAL A 7 22.78 -10.07 -3.66
C VAL A 7 22.06 -10.41 -4.97
N VAL A 8 20.89 -9.83 -5.20
CA VAL A 8 20.13 -10.04 -6.44
C VAL A 8 20.94 -9.56 -7.65
N ILE A 9 21.46 -8.33 -7.60
CA ILE A 9 22.27 -7.76 -8.70
C ILE A 9 23.50 -8.62 -8.98
N ALA A 10 24.27 -8.97 -7.95
CA ALA A 10 25.46 -9.80 -8.08
C ALA A 10 25.13 -11.18 -8.66
N GLY A 11 23.99 -11.77 -8.29
CA GLY A 11 23.51 -13.04 -8.84
C GLY A 11 23.24 -12.97 -10.35
N PHE A 12 22.53 -11.93 -10.82
CA PHE A 12 22.29 -11.74 -12.27
C PHE A 12 23.58 -11.45 -13.04
N VAL A 13 24.50 -10.66 -12.47
CA VAL A 13 25.82 -10.40 -13.08
C VAL A 13 26.63 -11.70 -13.17
N ALA A 14 26.71 -12.47 -12.09
CA ALA A 14 27.39 -13.76 -12.09
C ALA A 14 26.80 -14.73 -13.12
N TRP A 15 25.46 -14.79 -13.23
CA TRP A 15 24.79 -15.61 -14.23
C TRP A 15 25.12 -15.17 -15.66
N PHE A 16 25.10 -13.87 -15.94
CA PHE A 16 25.46 -13.33 -17.25
C PHE A 16 26.91 -13.68 -17.63
N VAL A 17 27.86 -13.49 -16.71
CA VAL A 17 29.28 -13.78 -16.94
C VAL A 17 29.52 -15.29 -17.13
N ALA A 18 28.90 -16.12 -16.30
CA ALA A 18 29.10 -17.58 -16.35
C ALA A 18 28.41 -18.24 -17.55
N SER A 19 27.26 -17.72 -18.00
CA SER A 19 26.49 -18.32 -19.09
C SER A 19 25.62 -17.29 -19.85
N PRO A 20 26.21 -16.46 -20.71
CA PRO A 20 25.50 -15.42 -21.46
C PRO A 20 24.34 -15.97 -22.29
N ALA A 21 24.53 -17.12 -22.96
CA ALA A 21 23.51 -17.73 -23.81
C ALA A 21 22.28 -18.27 -23.04
N SER A 22 22.44 -18.58 -21.75
CA SER A 22 21.30 -18.94 -20.89
C SER A 22 20.62 -17.68 -20.36
N PHE A 23 21.40 -16.69 -19.96
CA PHE A 23 20.90 -15.40 -19.51
C PHE A 23 20.05 -14.71 -20.58
N LEU A 24 20.51 -14.65 -21.84
CA LEU A 24 19.75 -14.05 -22.93
C LEU A 24 18.45 -14.81 -23.24
N ARG A 25 18.41 -16.11 -22.96
CA ARG A 25 17.25 -16.97 -23.23
C ARG A 25 16.18 -16.90 -22.12
N HIS A 26 16.61 -16.80 -20.87
CA HIS A 26 15.70 -16.92 -19.71
C HIS A 26 15.64 -15.67 -18.85
N GLY A 27 16.58 -14.74 -18.98
CA GLY A 27 16.70 -13.56 -18.13
C GLY A 27 15.45 -12.69 -18.12
N HIS A 28 14.82 -12.50 -19.29
CA HIS A 28 13.52 -11.81 -19.40
C HIS A 28 12.44 -12.50 -18.55
N VAL A 29 12.22 -13.80 -18.78
CA VAL A 29 11.19 -14.59 -18.08
C VAL A 29 11.43 -14.61 -16.57
N VAL A 30 12.67 -14.85 -16.13
CA VAL A 30 13.02 -14.88 -14.70
C VAL A 30 12.77 -13.52 -14.06
N SER A 31 13.14 -12.42 -14.72
CA SER A 31 12.96 -11.07 -14.21
C SER A 31 11.48 -10.70 -14.12
N ALA A 32 10.72 -10.95 -15.19
CA ALA A 32 9.29 -10.67 -15.25
C ALA A 32 8.53 -11.44 -14.16
N VAL A 33 8.73 -12.76 -14.05
CA VAL A 33 8.09 -13.59 -13.03
C VAL A 33 8.45 -13.12 -11.62
N THR A 34 9.72 -12.83 -11.36
CA THR A 34 10.17 -12.35 -10.05
C THR A 34 9.52 -11.02 -9.68
N MET A 35 9.46 -10.08 -10.62
CA MET A 35 8.81 -8.78 -10.43
C MET A 35 7.34 -8.95 -10.08
N PHE A 36 6.57 -9.69 -10.89
CA PHE A 36 5.14 -9.85 -10.65
C PHE A 36 4.83 -10.63 -9.38
N LEU A 37 5.62 -11.67 -9.03
CA LEU A 37 5.49 -12.32 -7.72
C LEU A 37 5.70 -11.34 -6.57
N GLY A 38 6.72 -10.48 -6.66
CA GLY A 38 6.95 -9.42 -5.68
C GLY A 38 5.76 -8.48 -5.56
N ILE A 39 5.18 -8.07 -6.69
CA ILE A 39 3.98 -7.22 -6.70
C ILE A 39 2.78 -7.96 -6.09
N ILE A 40 2.52 -9.24 -6.43
CA ILE A 40 1.43 -10.04 -5.83
C ILE A 40 1.56 -10.04 -4.30
N VAL A 41 2.77 -10.31 -3.78
CA VAL A 41 3.04 -10.27 -2.34
C VAL A 41 2.70 -8.90 -1.76
N VAL A 42 3.10 -7.82 -2.44
CA VAL A 42 2.75 -6.45 -2.02
C VAL A 42 1.23 -6.25 -2.02
N VAL A 43 0.50 -6.67 -3.06
CA VAL A 43 -0.98 -6.55 -3.11
C VAL A 43 -1.62 -7.29 -1.94
N LEU A 44 -1.17 -8.52 -1.64
CA LEU A 44 -1.67 -9.31 -0.51
C LEU A 44 -1.39 -8.63 0.83
N LEU A 45 -0.19 -8.08 1.03
CA LEU A 45 0.14 -7.31 2.24
C LEU A 45 -0.71 -6.04 2.37
N ASN A 46 -1.04 -5.39 1.25
CA ASN A 46 -1.97 -4.27 1.23
C ASN A 46 -3.40 -4.71 1.61
N GLY A 47 -3.87 -5.84 1.07
CA GLY A 47 -5.14 -6.46 1.44
C GLY A 47 -5.20 -6.78 2.93
N PHE A 48 -4.18 -7.45 3.47
CA PHE A 48 -4.05 -7.73 4.90
C PHE A 48 -4.08 -6.44 5.73
N GLY A 49 -3.34 -5.41 5.33
CA GLY A 49 -3.33 -4.11 5.99
C GLY A 49 -4.70 -3.41 5.97
N ALA A 50 -5.44 -3.50 4.86
CA ALA A 50 -6.77 -2.91 4.72
C ALA A 50 -7.80 -3.60 5.62
N ARG A 51 -7.72 -4.93 5.82
CA ARG A 51 -8.61 -5.68 6.73
C ARG A 51 -8.46 -5.26 8.19
N HIS A 52 -7.25 -4.87 8.59
CA HIS A 52 -6.92 -4.46 9.96
C HIS A 52 -6.95 -2.93 10.14
N SER A 53 -7.43 -2.21 9.14
CA SER A 53 -7.53 -0.75 9.12
C SER A 53 -8.99 -0.29 9.15
N THR A 54 -9.21 0.99 9.42
CA THR A 54 -10.53 1.64 9.28
C THR A 54 -10.91 1.91 7.82
N SER A 55 -10.13 1.42 6.84
CA SER A 55 -10.41 1.57 5.40
C SER A 55 -11.74 0.91 4.99
N GLY A 56 -12.20 -0.09 5.75
CA GLY A 56 -13.43 -0.83 5.49
C GLY A 56 -13.22 -2.04 4.57
N PRO A 57 -14.19 -2.98 4.55
CA PRO A 57 -14.02 -4.29 3.90
C PRO A 57 -13.94 -4.22 2.37
N THR A 58 -14.36 -3.11 1.75
CA THR A 58 -14.34 -2.94 0.30
C THR A 58 -12.92 -2.92 -0.25
N PHE A 59 -11.99 -2.17 0.35
CA PHE A 59 -10.60 -2.14 -0.13
C PHE A 59 -9.92 -3.50 0.03
N ALA A 60 -10.16 -4.20 1.13
CA ALA A 60 -9.66 -5.57 1.30
C ALA A 60 -10.12 -6.50 0.18
N ARG A 61 -11.41 -6.46 -0.19
CA ARG A 61 -11.95 -7.24 -1.32
C ARG A 61 -11.36 -6.84 -2.67
N LEU A 62 -11.12 -5.55 -2.90
CA LEU A 62 -10.49 -5.07 -4.13
C LEU A 62 -9.06 -5.59 -4.24
N TYR A 63 -8.27 -5.56 -3.15
CA TYR A 63 -6.94 -6.14 -3.14
C TYR A 63 -6.98 -7.66 -3.37
N ASP A 64 -7.94 -8.37 -2.79
CA ASP A 64 -8.12 -9.81 -3.03
C ASP A 64 -8.44 -10.12 -4.49
N ALA A 65 -9.35 -9.35 -5.09
CA ALA A 65 -9.73 -9.51 -6.48
C ALA A 65 -8.53 -9.26 -7.41
N VAL A 66 -7.77 -8.19 -7.18
CA VAL A 66 -6.57 -7.90 -7.99
C VAL A 66 -5.49 -8.94 -7.78
N ALA A 67 -5.25 -9.40 -6.55
CA ALA A 67 -4.27 -10.45 -6.28
C ALA A 67 -4.65 -11.78 -6.96
N ALA A 68 -5.93 -12.15 -6.92
CA ALA A 68 -6.44 -13.35 -7.59
C ALA A 68 -6.30 -13.24 -9.11
N ALA A 69 -6.73 -12.12 -9.70
CA ALA A 69 -6.61 -11.87 -11.14
C ALA A 69 -5.14 -11.94 -11.59
N MET A 70 -4.25 -11.21 -10.92
CA MET A 70 -2.83 -11.17 -11.27
C MET A 70 -2.13 -12.52 -11.09
N SER A 71 -2.54 -13.32 -10.09
CA SER A 71 -2.04 -14.69 -9.90
C SER A 71 -2.48 -15.62 -11.03
N LEU A 72 -3.75 -15.52 -11.45
CA LEU A 72 -4.29 -16.30 -12.58
C LEU A 72 -3.61 -15.90 -13.89
N THR A 73 -3.42 -14.60 -14.13
CA THR A 73 -2.75 -14.08 -15.32
C THR A 73 -1.28 -14.52 -15.35
N LEU A 74 -0.57 -14.48 -14.22
CA LEU A 74 0.81 -14.97 -14.12
C LEU A 74 0.90 -16.49 -14.35
N LEU A 75 -0.06 -17.26 -13.82
CA LEU A 75 -0.14 -18.70 -14.08
C LEU A 75 -0.38 -18.99 -15.56
N ALA A 76 -1.29 -18.26 -16.20
CA ALA A 76 -1.52 -18.35 -17.63
C ALA A 76 -0.26 -18.02 -18.43
N ALA A 77 0.47 -16.97 -18.04
CA ALA A 77 1.77 -16.61 -18.63
C ALA A 77 2.77 -17.77 -18.57
N ALA A 78 2.87 -18.43 -17.41
CA ALA A 78 3.74 -19.58 -17.22
C ALA A 78 3.32 -20.75 -18.12
N VAL A 79 2.04 -21.09 -18.15
CA VAL A 79 1.50 -22.17 -19.02
C VAL A 79 1.80 -21.89 -20.49
N VAL A 80 1.59 -20.66 -20.94
CA VAL A 80 1.90 -20.22 -22.31
C VAL A 80 3.40 -20.38 -22.62
N ALA A 81 4.27 -19.95 -21.69
CA ALA A 81 5.72 -20.08 -21.85
C ALA A 81 6.17 -21.55 -21.92
N PHE A 82 5.54 -22.46 -21.17
CA PHE A 82 5.92 -23.88 -21.16
C PHE A 82 5.37 -24.69 -22.33
N THR A 83 4.17 -24.36 -22.82
CA THR A 83 3.51 -25.14 -23.89
C THR A 83 4.00 -24.82 -25.30
N ARG A 84 4.81 -23.76 -25.48
CA ARG A 84 5.31 -23.29 -26.80
C ARG A 84 4.22 -23.14 -27.87
N HIS A 85 2.97 -22.93 -27.45
CA HIS A 85 1.80 -22.74 -28.33
C HIS A 85 1.29 -21.30 -28.34
N ALA A 86 2.10 -20.35 -27.87
CA ALA A 86 1.84 -18.94 -28.06
C ALA A 86 2.20 -18.52 -29.48
N GLY A 87 1.24 -17.98 -30.24
CA GLY A 87 1.59 -17.14 -31.38
C GLY A 87 2.41 -15.92 -30.92
N ASP A 88 3.11 -15.28 -31.85
CA ASP A 88 4.10 -14.21 -31.60
C ASP A 88 3.61 -13.05 -30.71
N HIS A 89 2.29 -12.89 -30.55
CA HIS A 89 1.70 -11.78 -29.79
C HIS A 89 1.01 -12.19 -28.48
N VAL A 90 0.93 -13.47 -28.14
CA VAL A 90 0.22 -13.87 -26.90
C VAL A 90 0.94 -13.36 -25.66
N VAL A 91 2.29 -13.39 -25.67
CA VAL A 91 3.11 -12.91 -24.55
C VAL A 91 2.88 -11.43 -24.29
N ILE A 92 2.85 -10.59 -25.34
CA ILE A 92 2.64 -9.14 -25.18
C ILE A 92 1.26 -8.82 -24.62
N TRP A 93 0.22 -9.59 -24.99
CA TRP A 93 -1.12 -9.40 -24.43
C TRP A 93 -1.19 -9.79 -22.95
N VAL A 94 -0.51 -10.87 -22.56
CA VAL A 94 -0.42 -11.29 -21.16
C VAL A 94 0.35 -10.28 -20.32
N GLU A 95 1.48 -9.78 -20.82
CA GLU A 95 2.25 -8.73 -20.14
C GLU A 95 1.45 -7.42 -20.02
N ALA A 96 0.73 -7.02 -21.07
CA ALA A 96 -0.15 -5.85 -21.03
C ALA A 96 -1.26 -6.00 -19.99
N LEU A 97 -1.86 -7.19 -19.88
CA LEU A 97 -2.87 -7.47 -18.87
C LEU A 97 -2.29 -7.38 -17.44
N LEU A 98 -1.10 -7.95 -17.20
CA LEU A 98 -0.42 -7.83 -15.91
C LEU A 98 -0.10 -6.37 -15.54
N ILE A 99 0.27 -5.55 -16.51
CA ILE A 99 0.51 -4.11 -16.30
C ILE A 99 -0.80 -3.38 -15.96
N LEU A 100 -1.90 -3.74 -16.62
CA LEU A 100 -3.22 -3.18 -16.30
C LEU A 100 -3.67 -3.57 -14.89
N GLU A 101 -3.45 -4.82 -14.47
CA GLU A 101 -3.73 -5.29 -13.11
C GLU A 101 -2.88 -4.55 -12.06
N PHE A 102 -1.58 -4.36 -12.34
CA PHE A 102 -0.71 -3.53 -11.51
C PHE A 102 -1.22 -2.09 -11.42
N THR A 103 -1.67 -1.51 -12.53
CA THR A 103 -2.23 -0.16 -12.58
C THR A 103 -3.52 -0.07 -11.75
N ALA A 104 -4.39 -1.08 -11.85
CA ALA A 104 -5.60 -1.16 -11.03
C ALA A 104 -5.26 -1.23 -9.53
N PHE A 105 -4.29 -2.07 -9.14
CA PHE A 105 -3.77 -2.10 -7.78
C PHE A 105 -3.26 -0.73 -7.33
N TRP A 106 -2.44 -0.07 -8.16
CA TRP A 106 -1.86 1.23 -7.85
C TRP A 106 -2.94 2.31 -7.65
N LEU A 107 -3.98 2.31 -8.48
CA LEU A 107 -5.13 3.21 -8.33
C LEU A 107 -5.89 2.96 -7.02
N VAL A 108 -6.19 1.70 -6.70
CA VAL A 108 -6.86 1.32 -5.45
C VAL A 108 -6.04 1.79 -4.24
N GLN A 109 -4.72 1.57 -4.26
CA GLN A 109 -3.81 2.02 -3.20
C GLN A 109 -3.77 3.54 -3.09
N THR A 110 -3.70 4.24 -4.23
CA THR A 110 -3.64 5.69 -4.30
C THR A 110 -4.90 6.32 -3.72
N VAL A 111 -6.08 5.78 -4.05
CA VAL A 111 -7.36 6.23 -3.49
C VAL A 111 -7.46 5.90 -2.00
N GLU A 112 -7.08 4.69 -1.57
CA GLU A 112 -7.13 4.31 -0.14
C GLU A 112 -6.26 5.21 0.73
N LEU A 113 -5.08 5.60 0.22
CA LEU A 113 -4.04 6.29 0.98
C LEU A 113 -3.90 7.76 0.61
N TRP A 114 -4.86 8.35 -0.11
CA TRP A 114 -4.74 9.72 -0.63
C TRP A 114 -4.44 10.77 0.45
N ASP A 115 -5.13 10.66 1.59
CA ASP A 115 -5.02 11.64 2.69
C ASP A 115 -4.00 11.25 3.77
N VAL A 116 -3.36 10.07 3.65
CA VAL A 116 -2.52 9.51 4.71
C VAL A 116 -1.21 8.98 4.14
N ARG A 117 -0.10 9.29 4.81
CA ARG A 117 1.21 8.73 4.43
C ARG A 117 1.36 7.28 4.86
N THR A 118 0.67 6.86 5.91
CA THR A 118 0.77 5.51 6.48
C THR A 118 -0.59 5.00 6.93
N ARG A 119 -0.84 3.69 6.83
CA ARG A 119 -2.08 3.07 7.34
C ARG A 119 -2.29 3.28 8.83
N ALA A 120 -1.22 3.45 9.62
CA ALA A 120 -1.30 3.82 11.04
C ALA A 120 -1.94 5.21 11.28
N GLN A 121 -2.06 6.05 10.27
CA GLN A 121 -2.76 7.35 10.35
C GLN A 121 -4.25 7.23 10.05
N LEU A 122 -4.70 6.18 9.35
CA LEU A 122 -6.13 5.96 9.06
C LEU A 122 -6.95 5.84 10.35
N GLY A 123 -6.42 5.16 11.37
CA GLY A 123 -7.06 5.05 12.70
C GLY A 123 -7.01 6.34 13.54
N ARG A 124 -6.03 7.23 13.30
CA ARG A 124 -5.87 8.50 14.06
C ARG A 124 -6.80 9.61 13.55
N GLY A 125 -7.05 9.67 12.24
CA GLY A 125 -7.87 10.72 11.63
C GLY A 125 -9.37 10.66 11.98
N ARG A 126 -9.90 9.49 12.38
CA ARG A 126 -11.30 9.34 12.80
C ARG A 126 -11.53 9.33 14.31
N GLY A 127 -10.47 9.19 15.11
CA GLY A 127 -10.56 8.94 16.56
C GLY A 127 -9.95 10.00 17.46
N ALA A 128 -9.28 11.03 16.91
CA ALA A 128 -8.79 12.13 17.73
C ALA A 128 -9.86 13.22 17.80
N PRO A 129 -10.47 13.48 18.98
CA PRO A 129 -10.91 14.84 19.26
C PRO A 129 -9.70 15.73 18.97
N SER A 130 -9.91 16.84 18.29
CA SER A 130 -8.91 17.90 18.21
C SER A 130 -8.66 18.36 19.65
N ALA A 131 -7.77 17.68 20.35
CA ALA A 131 -7.26 18.11 21.63
C ALA A 131 -6.41 19.32 21.28
N ALA A 132 -7.06 20.48 21.26
CA ALA A 132 -6.40 21.74 21.45
C ALA A 132 -5.39 21.54 22.60
N PRO A 133 -4.12 21.91 22.42
CA PRO A 133 -3.13 21.74 23.47
C PRO A 133 -3.70 22.40 24.72
N ALA A 134 -3.83 21.63 25.79
CA ALA A 134 -4.25 22.13 27.08
C ALA A 134 -3.24 23.21 27.49
N GLY A 135 -3.60 24.47 27.25
CA GLY A 135 -2.87 25.61 27.77
C GLY A 135 -2.91 25.55 29.30
N PRO A 136 -1.82 25.92 29.97
CA PRO A 136 -1.68 25.74 31.41
C PRO A 136 -2.71 26.59 32.16
N ASP A 137 -3.34 25.98 33.17
CA ASP A 137 -3.99 26.61 34.32
C ASP A 137 -4.67 27.96 34.09
N ARG A 138 -5.94 27.92 33.69
CA ARG A 138 -6.84 29.03 34.03
C ARG A 138 -7.35 28.82 35.45
N PRO A 139 -7.12 29.75 36.40
CA PRO A 139 -7.66 29.63 37.75
C PRO A 139 -9.19 29.63 37.73
N PRO A 140 -9.84 29.01 38.74
CA PRO A 140 -11.27 28.87 38.80
C PRO A 140 -11.94 30.24 38.80
N ARG A 141 -12.84 30.47 37.84
CA ARG A 141 -13.68 31.66 37.80
C ARG A 141 -14.56 31.67 39.05
N SER A 142 -14.23 32.54 39.99
CA SER A 142 -15.04 32.83 41.17
C SER A 142 -16.42 33.35 40.72
N ARG A 143 -17.41 32.46 40.68
CA ARG A 143 -18.82 32.88 40.71
C ARG A 143 -19.17 33.22 42.15
N ALA A 144 -19.91 34.32 42.30
CA ALA A 144 -20.58 34.83 43.51
C ALA A 144 -19.81 35.86 44.37
N ARG A 145 -20.13 37.14 44.16
CA ARG A 145 -21.00 37.91 45.09
C ARG A 145 -21.56 39.14 44.37
N LEU A 146 -22.79 39.01 43.87
CA LEU A 146 -23.72 40.13 43.86
C LEU A 146 -24.00 40.43 45.34
N ASN A 147 -23.62 41.62 45.80
CA ASN A 147 -24.04 42.12 47.11
C ASN A 147 -25.07 43.24 46.90
N PRO A 148 -26.38 42.97 47.07
CA PRO A 148 -27.39 44.00 47.16
C PRO A 148 -27.48 44.48 48.61
N GLY A 149 -27.05 45.71 48.87
CA GLY A 149 -27.43 46.46 50.07
C GLY A 149 -26.34 46.64 51.11
N ALA A 150 -25.76 47.84 51.14
CA ALA A 150 -25.38 48.48 52.39
C ALA A 150 -25.91 49.92 52.37
N ARG A 151 -27.02 50.11 53.10
CA ARG A 151 -27.54 51.42 53.50
C ARG A 151 -26.49 52.12 54.37
N GLY A 152 -26.47 53.44 54.24
CA GLY A 152 -26.32 54.32 55.41
C GLY A 152 -25.04 55.15 55.46
N THR A 153 -25.15 56.42 55.08
CA THR A 153 -24.58 57.54 55.83
C THR A 153 -25.45 58.77 55.63
N ARG A 154 -26.27 59.09 56.64
CA ARG A 154 -26.67 60.47 56.95
C ARG A 154 -25.61 61.02 57.91
N ALA A 155 -25.07 62.18 57.59
CA ALA A 155 -24.80 63.29 58.51
C ALA A 155 -24.64 64.54 57.65
#